data_AF-A0A2S9FRJ1-F1
#
_entry.id   AF-A0A2S9FRJ1-F1
#
_cell.length_a   1.000
_cell.length_b   1.000
_cell.length_c   1.000
_cell.angle_alpha   90.00
_cell.angle_beta   90.00
_cell.angle_gamma   90.00
#
_symmetry.space_group_name_H-M   'P 1'
#
loop_
_entity.id
_entity.type
_entity.pdbx_description
1 polymer ?
#
loop_
_entity_poly.entity_id
_entity_poly.type
_entity_poly.pdbx_seq_one_letter_code
_entity_poly.pdbx_strand_id
1 'polypeptide(L)'
;KADVDLGDIVFVRGEVISSRRGELSVLADSWQMASKALRPLPDPRLLIQLLVRHRQRYVDLIVRPEARTIARQRVAVVRAVRSALERRDFLEVETP
;
A
#
# COMPACT_ATOMS: atom_id res chain seq x y z
N LYS A 1 17.46 -16.88 13.29
CA LYS A 1 16.83 -15.96 12.32
C LYS A 1 16.48 -16.82 11.10
N ALA A 2 15.38 -17.58 11.17
CA ALA A 2 15.18 -18.69 10.23
C ALA A 2 14.10 -18.40 9.17
N ASP A 3 12.95 -17.82 9.56
CA ASP A 3 11.77 -17.89 8.68
C ASP A 3 11.22 -16.54 8.20
N VAL A 4 11.56 -15.41 8.85
CA VAL A 4 10.96 -14.09 8.56
C VAL A 4 12.00 -13.09 8.08
N ASP A 5 11.68 -12.42 6.97
CA ASP A 5 12.46 -11.40 6.29
C ASP A 5 11.63 -10.13 6.03
N LEU A 6 12.32 -9.03 5.70
CA LEU A 6 11.65 -7.76 5.40
C LEU A 6 10.85 -7.88 4.09
N GLY A 7 9.55 -7.57 4.16
CA GLY A 7 8.62 -7.65 3.03
C GLY A 7 7.71 -8.87 3.07
N ASP A 8 7.96 -9.82 3.98
CA ASP A 8 7.03 -10.92 4.23
C ASP A 8 5.68 -10.38 4.73
N ILE A 9 4.61 -11.02 4.25
CA ILE A 9 3.26 -10.80 4.81
C ILE A 9 3.06 -11.86 5.88
N VAL A 10 2.82 -11.41 7.11
CA VAL A 10 2.63 -12.27 8.27
C VAL A 10 1.25 -12.04 8.88
N PHE A 11 0.66 -13.12 9.37
CA PHE A 11 -0.51 -13.07 10.23
C PHE A 11 -0.07 -13.10 11.69
N VAL A 12 -0.63 -12.23 12.52
CA VAL A 12 -0.35 -12.16 13.96
C VAL A 12 -1.69 -12.08 14.71
N ARG A 13 -1.85 -12.94 15.72
CA ARG A 13 -2.99 -12.93 16.65
C ARG A 13 -2.50 -12.70 18.07
N GLY A 14 -3.16 -11.79 18.79
CA GLY A 14 -2.88 -11.53 20.18
C GLY A 14 -3.59 -10.28 20.70
N GLU A 15 -3.18 -9.83 21.88
CA GLU A 15 -3.78 -8.66 22.55
C GLU A 15 -3.22 -7.35 22.00
N VAL A 16 -4.07 -6.33 21.86
CA VAL A 16 -3.62 -4.97 21.52
C VAL A 16 -3.14 -4.27 22.78
N ILE A 17 -1.89 -3.84 22.79
CA ILE A 17 -1.23 -3.22 23.96
C ILE A 17 -0.54 -1.92 23.58
N SER A 18 -0.13 -1.15 24.60
CA SER A 18 0.89 -0.11 24.45
C SER A 18 2.22 -0.63 25.00
N SER A 19 3.29 -0.49 24.22
CA SER A 19 4.63 -0.94 24.64
C SER A 19 5.16 -0.08 25.80
N ARG A 20 6.25 -0.50 26.45
CA ARG A 20 6.90 0.32 27.50
C ARG A 20 7.35 1.70 27.00
N ARG A 21 7.51 1.87 25.69
CA ARG A 21 7.85 3.15 25.04
C ARG A 21 6.62 3.91 24.53
N GLY A 22 5.42 3.40 24.74
CA GLY A 22 4.15 4.02 24.30
C GLY A 22 3.70 3.64 22.89
N GLU A 23 4.35 2.68 22.22
CA GLU A 23 4.01 2.31 20.85
C GLU A 23 2.83 1.32 20.80
N LEU A 24 1.80 1.64 20.03
CA LEU A 24 0.67 0.74 19.78
C LEU A 24 1.17 -0.55 19.12
N SER A 25 0.94 -1.69 19.78
CA SER A 25 1.52 -2.97 19.40
C SER A 25 0.50 -4.10 19.56
N VAL A 26 0.75 -5.24 18.89
CA VAL A 26 0.04 -6.50 19.16
C VAL A 26 0.99 -7.43 19.90
N LEU A 27 0.65 -7.82 21.13
CA LEU A 27 1.37 -8.82 21.91
C LEU A 27 0.93 -10.21 21.42
N ALA A 28 1.77 -10.85 20.60
CA ALA A 28 1.39 -12.05 19.86
C ALA A 28 1.32 -13.32 20.73
N ASP A 29 0.17 -14.00 20.70
CA ASP A 29 0.01 -15.36 21.23
C ASP A 29 0.36 -16.42 20.17
N SER A 30 0.10 -16.09 18.90
CA SER A 30 0.40 -16.94 17.75
C SER A 30 0.64 -16.10 16.50
N TRP A 31 1.43 -16.63 15.58
CA TRP A 31 1.70 -16.02 14.29
C TRP A 31 1.87 -17.09 13.22
N GLN A 32 1.67 -16.70 11.95
CA GLN A 32 1.84 -17.59 10.81
C GLN A 32 2.39 -16.82 9.61
N MET A 33 3.18 -17.49 8.77
CA MET A 33 3.57 -16.97 7.47
C MET A 33 2.34 -16.95 6.55
N ALA A 34 1.93 -15.77 6.08
CA ALA A 34 0.82 -15.65 5.14
C ALA A 34 1.32 -15.65 3.69
N SER A 35 2.41 -14.93 3.41
CA SER A 35 3.08 -14.96 2.10
C SER A 35 4.55 -14.57 2.24
N LYS A 36 5.45 -15.47 1.83
CA LYS A 36 6.90 -15.23 1.82
C LYS A 36 7.30 -14.32 0.66
N ALA A 37 8.07 -13.28 0.93
CA ALA A 37 8.69 -12.44 -0.09
C ALA A 37 9.96 -13.12 -0.62
N LEU A 38 9.90 -13.61 -1.85
CA LEU A 38 11.05 -14.28 -2.50
C LEU A 38 12.15 -13.30 -2.97
N ARG A 39 11.85 -12.00 -3.00
CA ARG A 39 12.79 -10.94 -3.32
C ARG A 39 12.70 -9.89 -2.21
N PRO A 40 13.84 -9.39 -1.70
CA PRO A 40 13.82 -8.38 -0.67
C PRO A 40 13.15 -7.10 -1.20
N LEU A 41 12.45 -6.38 -0.32
CA LEU A 41 12.01 -5.03 -0.64
C LEU A 41 13.25 -4.17 -0.92
N PRO A 42 13.31 -3.46 -2.06
CA PRO A 42 14.44 -2.60 -2.37
C PRO A 42 14.48 -1.40 -1.42
N ASP A 43 15.69 -0.92 -1.15
CA ASP A 43 15.90 0.29 -0.35
C ASP A 43 15.11 1.46 -0.98
N PRO A 44 14.29 2.19 -0.20
CA PRO A 44 13.61 3.39 -0.66
C PRO A 44 14.50 4.37 -1.44
N ARG A 45 15.79 4.48 -1.09
CA ARG A 45 16.77 5.35 -1.74
C ARG A 45 17.15 4.88 -3.14
N LEU A 46 17.07 3.57 -3.41
CA LEU A 46 17.40 2.99 -4.71
C LEU A 46 16.22 3.07 -5.71
N LEU A 47 14.99 3.26 -5.22
CA LEU A 47 13.77 3.45 -6.04
C LEU A 47 13.65 4.86 -6.65
N ILE A 48 14.66 5.72 -6.46
CA ILE A 48 14.63 7.10 -6.95
C ILE A 48 14.63 7.14 -8.48
N GLN A 49 15.24 6.16 -9.17
CA GLN A 49 15.29 6.14 -10.64
C GLN A 49 13.89 5.90 -11.26
N LEU A 50 13.43 6.85 -12.08
CA LEU A 50 12.09 6.87 -12.69
C LEU A 50 11.71 5.55 -13.40
N LEU A 51 12.67 4.91 -14.06
CA LEU A 51 12.43 3.71 -14.87
C LEU A 51 11.98 2.50 -14.03
N VAL A 52 12.45 2.38 -12.78
CA VAL A 52 12.04 1.29 -11.88
C VAL A 52 10.59 1.50 -11.39
N ARG A 53 10.18 2.76 -11.18
CA ARG A 53 8.84 3.12 -10.67
C ARG A 53 7.72 2.70 -11.63
N HIS A 54 7.92 2.93 -12.93
CA HIS A 54 6.91 2.58 -13.93
C HIS A 54 6.84 1.06 -14.18
N ARG A 55 7.96 0.34 -14.01
CA ARG A 55 8.01 -1.11 -14.25
C ARG A 55 7.58 -1.95 -13.04
N GLN A 56 7.68 -1.42 -11.82
CA GLN A 56 7.34 -2.14 -10.59
C GLN A 56 6.47 -1.28 -9.66
N ARG A 57 5.30 -0.86 -10.15
CA ARG A 57 4.39 0.04 -9.41
C ARG A 57 3.95 -0.50 -8.05
N TYR A 58 3.83 -1.82 -7.89
CA TYR A 58 3.49 -2.46 -6.61
C TYR A 58 4.54 -2.20 -5.52
N VAL A 59 5.83 -2.23 -5.88
CA VAL A 59 6.93 -1.90 -4.95
C VAL A 59 6.88 -0.42 -4.57
N ASP A 60 6.67 0.46 -5.56
CA ASP A 60 6.56 1.90 -5.34
C ASP A 60 5.43 2.24 -4.37
N LEU A 61 4.28 1.55 -4.47
CA LEU A 61 3.13 1.72 -3.57
C LEU A 61 3.40 1.22 -2.14
N ILE A 62 4.25 0.22 -1.95
CA ILE A 62 4.63 -0.28 -0.61
C ILE A 62 5.60 0.70 0.06
N VAL A 63 6.63 1.10 -0.67
CA VAL A 63 7.79 1.80 -0.10
C VAL A 63 7.58 3.32 0.02
N ARG A 64 6.85 3.95 -0.90
CA ARG A 64 6.69 5.41 -0.95
C ARG A 64 5.28 5.86 -0.57
N PRO A 65 5.11 6.59 0.55
CA PRO A 65 3.81 7.14 0.95
C PRO A 65 3.19 8.05 -0.11
N GLU A 66 3.99 8.86 -0.81
CA GLU A 66 3.51 9.79 -1.84
C GLU A 66 2.89 9.05 -3.02
N ALA A 67 3.42 7.88 -3.39
CA ALA A 67 2.86 7.06 -4.47
C ALA A 67 1.43 6.61 -4.14
N ARG A 68 1.16 6.26 -2.88
CA ARG A 68 -0.20 5.92 -2.40
C ARG A 68 -1.12 7.14 -2.39
N THR A 69 -0.61 8.30 -1.96
CA THR A 69 -1.37 9.56 -1.98
C THR A 69 -1.80 9.91 -3.40
N ILE A 70 -0.88 9.89 -4.36
CA ILE A 70 -1.17 10.17 -5.78
C ILE A 70 -2.20 9.16 -6.33
N ALA A 71 -2.06 7.87 -6.01
CA ALA A 71 -3.00 6.85 -6.46
C ALA A 71 -4.42 7.10 -5.92
N ARG A 72 -4.56 7.47 -4.65
CA ARG A 72 -5.86 7.83 -4.05
C ARG A 72 -6.42 9.12 -4.63
N GLN A 73 -5.57 10.13 -4.85
CA GLN A 73 -5.96 11.41 -5.46
C GLN A 73 -6.50 11.21 -6.88
N ARG A 74 -5.87 10.36 -7.70
CA ARG A 74 -6.38 10.06 -9.05
C ARG A 74 -7.81 9.55 -9.01
N VAL A 75 -8.11 8.59 -8.12
CA VAL A 75 -9.47 8.04 -7.96
C VAL A 75 -10.43 9.11 -7.48
N ALA A 76 -10.03 9.93 -6.50
CA ALA A 76 -10.85 11.01 -5.97
C ALA A 76 -11.17 12.08 -7.03
N VAL A 77 -10.19 12.45 -7.85
CA VAL A 77 -10.35 13.44 -8.93
C VAL A 77 -11.30 12.91 -10.01
N VAL A 78 -11.11 11.68 -10.49
CA VAL A 78 -12.01 11.08 -11.49
C VAL A 78 -13.44 11.01 -10.95
N ARG A 79 -13.61 10.61 -9.69
CA ARG A 79 -14.91 10.61 -9.02
C ARG A 79 -15.51 12.01 -8.96
N ALA A 80 -14.72 13.01 -8.57
CA ALA A 80 -15.18 14.39 -8.44
C ALA A 80 -15.65 14.97 -9.79
N VAL A 81 -14.92 14.67 -10.87
CA VAL A 81 -15.28 15.06 -12.24
C VAL A 81 -16.60 14.41 -12.65
N ARG A 82 -16.73 13.08 -12.50
CA ARG A 82 -17.96 12.34 -12.81
C ARG A 82 -19.16 12.92 -12.05
N SER A 83 -19.05 13.06 -10.74
CA SER A 83 -20.12 13.62 -9.91
C SER A 83 -20.45 15.08 -10.23
N ALA A 84 -19.47 15.87 -10.71
CA ALA A 84 -19.74 17.26 -11.12
C ALA A 84 -20.53 17.34 -12.43
N LEU A 85 -20.26 16.44 -13.39
CA LEU A 85 -20.99 16.32 -14.64
C LEU A 85 -22.39 15.75 -14.42
N GLU A 86 -22.52 14.71 -13.59
CA GLU A 86 -23.80 14.12 -13.19
C GLU A 86 -24.74 15.17 -12.57
N ARG A 87 -24.24 16.03 -11.67
CA ARG A 87 -25.02 17.15 -11.09
C ARG A 87 -25.47 18.20 -12.10
N ARG A 88 -24.99 18.13 -13.34
CA ARG A 88 -25.33 19.03 -14.45
C ARG A 88 -26.08 18.28 -15.55
N ASP A 89 -26.66 17.12 -15.23
CA ASP A 89 -27.46 16.28 -16.12
C ASP A 89 -26.71 15.74 -17.35
N PHE A 90 -25.37 15.65 -17.28
CA PHE A 90 -24.59 14.93 -18.30
C PHE A 90 -24.71 13.42 -18.10
N LEU A 91 -24.85 12.68 -19.21
CA LEU A 91 -24.88 11.22 -19.24
C LEU A 91 -23.51 10.65 -19.63
N GLU A 92 -22.99 9.71 -18.84
CA GLU A 92 -21.76 8.96 -19.18
C GLU A 92 -22.12 7.85 -20.19
N VAL A 93 -21.40 7.79 -21.32
CA VAL A 93 -21.56 6.78 -22.37
C VAL A 93 -20.20 6.16 -22.70
N GLU A 94 -20.19 4.88 -23.06
CA GLU A 94 -19.00 4.21 -23.58
C GLU A 94 -19.11 4.09 -25.10
N THR A 95 -18.10 4.56 -25.83
CA THR A 95 -18.03 4.45 -27.29
C THR A 95 -16.97 3.43 -27.69
N PRO A 96 -17.16 2.69 -28.80
CA PRO A 96 -16.12 1.84 -29.38
C PRO A 96 -14.81 2.58 -29.66
#